data_AF-A0A2Z2KYA1-F1
#
_entry.id   AF-A0A2Z2KYA1-F1
#
_cell.length_a   1.000
_cell.length_b   1.000
_cell.length_c   1.000
_cell.angle_alpha   90.00
_cell.angle_beta   90.00
_cell.angle_gamma   90.00
#
_symmetry.space_group_name_H-M   'P 1'
#
loop_
_entity.id
_entity.type
_entity.pdbx_description
1 polymer ?
#
loop_
_entity_poly.entity_id
_entity_poly.type
_entity_poly.pdbx_seq_one_letter_code
_entity_poly.pdbx_strand_id
1 'polypeptide(L)'
;MTDAELLIECKIGLGYSSDVNETVDKPMKQKLLAVKSYLRGAGVSEEMLQDPLAVGVIVMGVSDLWEVKSGEVKFSPAFFTLAYQLAVRS
;
A
#
# COMPACT_ATOMS: atom_id res chain seq x y z
N MET A 1 13.07 -1.88 1.75
CA MET A 1 12.25 -1.24 2.78
C MET A 1 11.50 -2.29 3.60
N THR A 2 11.52 -2.13 4.92
CA THR A 2 10.79 -2.93 5.89
C THR A 2 9.32 -2.51 5.96
N ASP A 3 8.47 -3.35 6.56
CA ASP A 3 7.06 -3.00 6.79
C ASP A 3 6.91 -1.81 7.74
N ALA A 4 7.86 -1.59 8.66
CA ALA A 4 7.82 -0.47 9.59
C ALA A 4 8.09 0.86 8.89
N GLU A 5 9.05 0.88 7.95
CA GLU A 5 9.33 2.05 7.11
C GLU A 5 8.16 2.32 6.15
N LEU A 6 7.60 1.28 5.51
CA LEU A 6 6.41 1.43 4.66
C LEU A 6 5.21 1.98 5.42
N LEU A 7 5.03 1.60 6.68
CA LEU A 7 3.97 2.13 7.52
C LEU A 7 4.12 3.65 7.73
N ILE A 8 5.35 4.13 7.91
CA ILE A 8 5.64 5.58 8.02
C ILE A 8 5.30 6.28 6.70
N GLU A 9 5.70 5.73 5.55
CA GLU A 9 5.37 6.30 4.24
C GLU A 9 3.85 6.34 4.00
N CYS A 10 3.12 5.31 4.41
CA CYS A 10 1.66 5.31 4.35
C CYS A 10 1.06 6.43 5.21
N LYS A 11 1.55 6.61 6.45
CA LYS A 11 1.08 7.70 7.33
C LYS A 11 1.28 9.06 6.69
N ILE A 12 2.47 9.31 6.17
CA ILE A 12 2.80 10.56 5.48
C ILE A 12 1.89 10.76 4.26
N GLY A 13 1.70 9.72 3.45
CA GLY A 13 0.84 9.76 2.26
C GLY A 13 -0.63 10.06 2.56
N LEU A 14 -1.12 9.70 3.75
CA LEU A 14 -2.47 10.00 4.23
C LEU A 14 -2.55 11.29 5.07
N GLY A 15 -1.44 12.03 5.23
CA GLY A 15 -1.39 13.29 5.98
C GLY A 15 -1.30 13.14 7.50
N TYR A 16 -0.95 11.96 8.01
CA TYR A 16 -0.66 11.74 9.43
C TYR A 16 0.80 12.08 9.77
N SER A 17 1.06 12.42 11.05
CA SER A 17 2.42 12.51 11.59
C SER A 17 3.15 11.16 11.49
N SER A 18 4.47 11.17 11.35
CA SER A 18 5.30 9.97 11.43
C SER A 18 5.38 9.37 12.84
N ASP A 19 5.03 10.13 13.88
CA ASP A 19 5.06 9.71 15.29
C ASP A 19 4.18 8.50 15.56
N VAL A 20 4.63 7.59 16.43
CA VAL A 20 3.89 6.38 16.81
C VAL A 20 2.48 6.72 17.30
N ASN A 21 1.48 6.09 16.68
CA ASN A 21 0.08 6.24 17.02
C ASN A 21 -0.62 4.90 16.84
N GLU A 22 -0.75 4.11 17.90
CA GLU A 22 -1.28 2.75 17.81
C GLU A 22 -2.70 2.65 17.22
N THR A 23 -3.52 3.69 17.40
CA THR A 23 -4.89 3.73 16.87
C THR A 23 -4.93 3.81 15.35
N VAL A 24 -3.88 4.36 14.75
CA VAL A 24 -3.70 4.53 13.30
C VAL A 24 -2.78 3.43 12.75
N ASP A 25 -1.68 3.14 13.45
CA ASP A 25 -0.62 2.24 13.03
C ASP A 25 -1.13 0.79 12.85
N LYS A 26 -1.94 0.29 13.79
CA LYS A 26 -2.49 -1.08 13.73
C LYS A 26 -3.39 -1.31 12.50
N PRO A 27 -4.48 -0.53 12.31
CA PRO A 27 -5.35 -0.72 11.14
C PRO A 27 -4.64 -0.41 9.82
N MET A 28 -3.66 0.49 9.81
CA MET A 28 -2.92 0.81 8.59
C MET A 28 -1.93 -0.30 8.22
N LYS A 29 -1.27 -0.92 9.21
CA LYS A 29 -0.43 -2.10 8.98
C LYS A 29 -1.24 -3.26 8.38
N GLN A 30 -2.48 -3.47 8.81
CA GLN A 30 -3.35 -4.50 8.22
C GLN A 30 -3.62 -4.24 6.73
N LYS A 31 -3.91 -2.99 6.36
CA LYS A 31 -4.14 -2.59 4.96
C LYS A 31 -2.86 -2.68 4.13
N LEU A 32 -1.74 -2.23 4.68
CA LEU A 32 -0.40 -2.38 4.07
C LEU A 32 -0.12 -3.84 3.71
N LEU A 33 -0.34 -4.77 4.65
CA LEU A 33 -0.15 -6.20 4.42
C LEU A 33 -1.12 -6.76 3.37
N ALA A 34 -2.37 -6.30 3.35
CA ALA A 34 -3.35 -6.68 2.34
C ALA A 34 -2.91 -6.22 0.94
N VAL A 35 -2.45 -4.98 0.78
CA VAL A 35 -1.96 -4.43 -0.49
C VAL A 35 -0.69 -5.17 -0.96
N LYS A 36 0.28 -5.41 -0.07
CA LYS A 36 1.47 -6.20 -0.43
C LYS A 36 1.10 -7.61 -0.88
N SER A 37 0.14 -8.24 -0.21
CA SER A 37 -0.33 -9.58 -0.58
C SER A 37 -1.06 -9.57 -1.92
N TYR A 38 -1.85 -8.53 -2.20
CA TYR A 38 -2.46 -8.31 -3.51
C TYR A 38 -1.40 -8.20 -4.61
N LEU A 39 -0.38 -7.36 -4.43
CA LEU A 39 0.69 -7.18 -5.42
C LEU A 39 1.44 -8.48 -5.70
N ARG A 40 1.77 -9.27 -4.67
CA ARG A 40 2.34 -10.62 -4.84
C ARG A 40 1.44 -11.54 -5.62
N GLY A 41 0.15 -11.58 -5.26
CA GLY A 41 -0.86 -12.37 -5.97
C GLY A 41 -1.05 -11.95 -7.43
N ALA A 42 -0.80 -10.67 -7.74
CA ALA A 42 -0.81 -10.13 -9.09
C ALA A 42 0.47 -10.42 -9.89
N GLY A 43 1.46 -11.08 -9.29
CA GLY A 43 2.72 -11.48 -9.95
C GLY A 43 3.89 -10.51 -9.75
N VAL A 44 3.77 -9.53 -8.84
CA VAL A 44 4.91 -8.64 -8.51
C VAL A 44 5.98 -9.41 -7.73
N SER A 45 7.21 -9.45 -8.22
CA SER A 45 8.33 -10.15 -7.57
C SER A 45 8.79 -9.45 -6.28
N GLU A 46 9.47 -10.17 -5.38
CA GLU A 46 10.00 -9.56 -4.15
C GLU A 46 11.04 -8.47 -4.42
N GLU A 47 11.79 -8.59 -5.53
CA GLU A 47 12.71 -7.56 -6.01
C GLU A 47 11.94 -6.30 -6.41
N MET A 48 10.88 -6.45 -7.21
CA MET A 48 10.04 -5.32 -7.62
C MET A 48 9.27 -4.68 -6.47
N LEU A 49 8.97 -5.41 -5.39
CA LEU A 49 8.42 -4.81 -4.16
C LEU A 49 9.40 -3.87 -3.45
N GLN A 50 10.69 -3.88 -3.80
CA GLN A 50 11.70 -2.94 -3.32
C GLN A 50 11.90 -1.74 -4.28
N ASP A 51 11.29 -1.75 -5.46
CA ASP A 51 11.36 -0.64 -6.42
C ASP A 51 10.71 0.63 -5.81
N PRO A 52 11.28 1.83 -5.99
CA PRO A 52 10.70 3.07 -5.48
C PRO A 52 9.24 3.29 -5.91
N LEU A 53 8.85 2.82 -7.11
CA LEU A 53 7.47 2.86 -7.57
C LEU A 53 6.55 2.02 -6.68
N ALA A 54 7.03 0.88 -6.17
CA ALA A 54 6.23 0.02 -5.30
C ALA A 54 5.82 0.73 -4.01
N VAL A 55 6.65 1.61 -3.46
CA VAL A 55 6.28 2.44 -2.29
C VAL A 55 5.05 3.28 -2.62
N GLY A 56 5.07 4.02 -3.73
CA GLY A 56 3.94 4.85 -4.16
C GLY A 56 2.66 4.05 -4.43
N VAL A 57 2.79 2.88 -5.09
CA VAL A 57 1.65 1.98 -5.34
C VAL A 57 1.07 1.43 -4.04
N ILE A 58 1.91 1.05 -3.10
CA ILE A 58 1.48 0.57 -1.78
C ILE A 58 0.74 1.68 -1.03
N VAL A 59 1.31 2.89 -0.96
CA VAL A 59 0.67 4.04 -0.30
C VAL A 59 -0.69 4.33 -0.94
N MET A 60 -0.78 4.34 -2.27
CA MET A 60 -2.04 4.53 -2.99
C MET A 60 -3.07 3.44 -2.66
N GLY A 61 -2.66 2.17 -2.68
CA GLY A 61 -3.55 1.07 -2.32
C GLY A 61 -4.01 1.14 -0.86
N VAL A 62 -3.14 1.55 0.07
CA VAL A 62 -3.51 1.74 1.47
C VAL A 62 -4.52 2.89 1.61
N SER A 63 -4.31 4.00 0.91
CA SER A 63 -5.26 5.12 0.86
C SER A 63 -6.62 4.69 0.32
N ASP A 64 -6.65 3.91 -0.77
CA ASP A 64 -7.89 3.37 -1.34
C ASP A 64 -8.66 2.48 -0.35
N LEU A 65 -7.94 1.79 0.56
CA LEU A 65 -8.53 0.96 1.62
C LEU A 65 -8.82 1.73 2.92
N TRP A 66 -8.29 2.94 3.11
CA TRP A 66 -8.35 3.66 4.39
C TRP A 66 -9.74 4.23 4.68
N GLU A 67 -10.33 4.91 3.71
CA GLU A 67 -11.56 5.68 3.87
C GLU A 67 -12.72 5.08 3.08
N VAL A 68 -13.30 3.96 3.54
CA VAL A 68 -14.53 3.50 2.88
C VAL A 68 -15.48 2.72 3.79
N LYS A 69 -16.77 2.98 3.57
CA LYS A 69 -17.89 2.24 4.13
C LYS A 69 -17.80 0.77 3.72
N SER A 70 -18.21 -0.12 4.62
CA SER A 70 -18.25 -1.57 4.36
C SER A 70 -19.03 -1.87 3.08
N GLY A 71 -18.44 -2.66 2.18
CA GLY A 71 -19.05 -3.06 0.91
C GLY A 71 -18.83 -2.11 -0.27
N GLU A 72 -18.28 -0.91 -0.05
CA GLU A 72 -18.03 0.08 -1.12
C GLU A 72 -16.55 0.24 -1.47
N VAL A 73 -15.66 -0.41 -0.70
CA VAL A 73 -14.21 -0.36 -0.88
C VAL A 73 -13.81 -0.92 -2.26
N LYS A 74 -13.04 -0.13 -3.01
CA LYS A 74 -12.47 -0.54 -4.29
C LYS A 74 -11.11 0.12 -4.48
N PHE A 75 -10.18 -0.62 -5.09
CA PHE A 75 -8.98 0.01 -5.60
C PHE A 75 -9.30 0.94 -6.76
N SER A 76 -8.58 2.04 -6.83
CA SER A 76 -8.70 3.03 -7.89
C SER A 76 -8.14 2.48 -9.22
N PRO A 77 -8.61 2.99 -10.37
CA PRO A 77 -8.02 2.66 -11.66
C PRO A 77 -6.51 2.96 -11.71
N ALA A 78 -6.08 4.04 -11.05
CA ALA A 78 -4.67 4.41 -10.97
C ALA A 78 -3.84 3.34 -10.25
N PHE A 79 -4.34 2.81 -9.12
CA PHE A 79 -3.69 1.71 -8.41
C PHE A 79 -3.52 0.50 -9.33
N PHE A 80 -4.57 0.08 -10.04
CA PHE A 80 -4.50 -1.07 -10.93
C PHE A 80 -3.52 -0.85 -12.09
N THR A 81 -3.49 0.33 -12.71
CA THR A 81 -2.53 0.64 -13.78
C THR A 81 -1.10 0.49 -13.30
N LEU A 82 -0.76 1.04 -12.13
CA LEU A 82 0.62 1.01 -11.63
C LEU A 82 1.00 -0.38 -11.08
N ALA A 83 0.08 -1.07 -10.41
CA ALA A 83 0.27 -2.46 -9.99
C ALA A 83 0.54 -3.38 -11.18
N TYR A 84 -0.18 -3.20 -12.28
CA TYR A 84 0.09 -3.93 -13.53
C TYR A 84 1.48 -3.62 -14.09
N GLN A 85 1.90 -2.36 -14.11
CA GLN A 85 3.24 -1.97 -14.55
C GLN A 85 4.35 -2.60 -13.70
N LEU A 86 4.15 -2.74 -12.39
CA LEU A 86 5.07 -3.47 -11.52
C LEU A 86 5.12 -4.96 -11.88
N ALA A 87 3.95 -5.58 -12.09
CA ALA A 87 3.87 -7.01 -12.39
C ALA A 87 4.51 -7.38 -13.73
N VAL A 88 4.32 -6.58 -14.79
CA VAL A 88 4.93 -6.86 -16.11
C VAL A 88 6.42 -6.55 -16.19
N ARG A 89 6.95 -5.78 -15.23
CA ARG A 89 8.39 -5.50 -15.06
C ARG A 89 9.10 -6.51 -14.15
N SER A 90 8.35 -7.44 -13.53
CA SER A 90 8.83 -8.37 -12.51
C SER A 90 9.62 -9.57 -13.02
#